data_AF-A0A956DSH3-F1
#
_entry.id   AF-A0A956DSH3-F1
#
_cell.length_a   1.000
_cell.length_b   1.000
_cell.length_c   1.000
_cell.angle_alpha   90.00
_cell.angle_beta   90.00
_cell.angle_gamma   90.00
#
_symmetry.space_group_name_H-M   'P 1'
#
loop_
_entity.id
_entity.type
_entity.pdbx_description
1 polymer ?
#
loop_
_entity_poly.entity_id
_entity_poly.type
_entity_poly.pdbx_seq_one_letter_code
_entity_poly.pdbx_strand_id
1 'polypeptide(L)'
;MADIFPIYEKLWARAESEGATVLYLGLGDDGGGVFYPHYNDSVEPRPTIEIIRNYYETIDSPTRDRNEAGRRTLPPPDLLREVVTLAHEFGHFLSWKGRTPRETWDRYYEAIGIRDETWAQVDESGSIDAYNDRRRAAVQDALTEDQLQLIIDEETRAWIFGREALLDLRFSDLEYYDDRSRKGVYYHRYRLGLVPLLDEDNLPNG
;
A
#
# COMPACT_ATOMS: atom_id res chain seq x y z
N MET A 1 -21.12 -3.78 13.78
CA MET A 1 -19.81 -4.32 13.37
C MET A 1 -19.04 -4.67 14.63
N ALA A 2 -18.33 -5.79 14.68
CA ALA A 2 -17.46 -6.11 15.82
C ALA A 2 -16.35 -5.05 15.92
N ASP A 3 -15.82 -4.82 17.13
CA ASP A 3 -14.69 -3.92 17.31
C ASP A 3 -13.47 -4.44 16.56
N ILE A 4 -12.97 -3.66 15.59
CA ILE A 4 -11.91 -4.08 14.68
C ILE A 4 -10.51 -3.83 15.23
N PHE A 5 -10.38 -2.95 16.21
CA PHE A 5 -9.09 -2.55 16.76
C PHE A 5 -8.26 -3.71 17.33
N PRO A 6 -8.84 -4.73 18.02
CA PRO A 6 -8.07 -5.89 18.46
C PRO A 6 -7.47 -6.74 17.32
N ILE A 7 -8.06 -6.71 16.12
CA ILE A 7 -7.45 -7.35 14.94
C ILE A 7 -6.26 -6.51 14.48
N TYR A 8 -6.41 -5.19 14.47
CA TYR A 8 -5.37 -4.27 14.08
C TYR A 8 -4.13 -4.38 14.97
N GLU A 9 -4.31 -4.39 16.29
CA GLU A 9 -3.21 -4.56 17.26
C GLU A 9 -2.46 -5.88 17.03
N LYS A 10 -3.19 -6.97 16.76
CA LYS A 10 -2.57 -8.28 16.48
C LYS A 10 -1.81 -8.29 15.16
N LEU A 11 -2.35 -7.65 14.13
CA LEU A 11 -1.69 -7.56 12.83
C LEU A 11 -0.41 -6.72 12.93
N TRP A 12 -0.48 -5.58 13.62
CA TRP A 12 0.66 -4.73 13.93
C TRP A 12 1.75 -5.51 14.67
N ALA A 13 1.39 -6.13 15.80
CA ALA A 13 2.33 -6.93 16.60
C ALA A 13 2.91 -8.11 15.81
N ARG A 14 2.13 -8.72 14.91
CA ARG A 14 2.63 -9.80 14.02
C ARG A 14 3.70 -9.26 13.07
N ALA A 15 3.44 -8.13 12.39
CA ALA A 15 4.42 -7.52 11.49
C ALA A 15 5.73 -7.20 12.22
N GLU A 16 5.64 -6.64 13.42
CA GLU A 16 6.80 -6.35 14.26
C GLU A 16 7.54 -7.61 14.71
N SER A 17 6.82 -8.65 15.13
CA SER A 17 7.42 -9.93 15.51
C SER A 17 8.14 -10.63 14.35
N GLU A 18 7.72 -10.36 13.12
CA GLU A 18 8.34 -10.87 11.91
C GLU A 18 9.53 -10.01 11.46
N GLY A 19 9.78 -8.86 12.10
CA GLY A 19 10.98 -8.03 11.89
C GLY A 19 10.75 -6.76 11.09
N ALA A 20 9.50 -6.40 10.78
CA ALA A 20 9.18 -5.07 10.27
C ALA A 20 9.09 -4.04 11.40
N THR A 21 9.33 -2.77 11.12
CA THR A 21 8.85 -1.66 11.96
C THR A 21 7.51 -1.21 11.38
N VAL A 22 6.50 -1.00 12.20
CA VAL A 22 5.25 -0.37 11.76
C VAL A 22 5.13 1.00 12.41
N LEU A 23 4.74 2.02 11.65
CA LEU A 23 4.56 3.37 12.17
C LEU A 23 3.46 4.13 11.45
N TYR A 24 2.92 5.15 12.12
CA TYR A 24 2.08 6.15 11.48
C TYR A 24 2.91 7.30 10.92
N LEU A 25 2.56 7.76 9.72
CA LEU A 25 3.12 8.96 9.12
C LEU A 25 2.06 10.07 9.00
N GLY A 26 2.43 11.28 9.43
CA GLY A 26 1.58 12.47 9.47
C GLY A 26 1.23 13.15 8.14
N LEU A 27 1.65 12.59 7.00
CA LEU A 27 1.63 13.24 5.70
C LEU A 27 0.80 12.45 4.68
N GLY A 28 -0.24 13.07 4.10
CA GLY A 28 -0.98 12.54 2.95
C GLY A 28 -2.43 12.16 3.25
N ASP A 29 -3.08 11.45 2.33
CA ASP A 29 -4.47 11.05 2.51
C ASP A 29 -4.60 9.88 3.50
N ASP A 30 -5.50 10.02 4.48
CA ASP A 30 -5.72 9.01 5.52
C ASP A 30 -6.02 7.62 4.95
N GLY A 31 -5.41 6.61 5.56
CA GLY A 31 -5.66 5.20 5.24
C GLY A 31 -4.94 4.71 3.98
N GLY A 32 -3.97 5.46 3.46
CA GLY A 32 -2.91 4.94 2.60
C GLY A 32 -1.79 4.27 3.41
N GLY A 33 -0.90 3.56 2.73
CA GLY A 33 0.27 2.95 3.35
C GLY A 33 1.37 2.71 2.32
N VAL A 34 2.56 2.39 2.83
CA VAL A 34 3.71 2.04 1.99
C VAL A 34 4.67 1.14 2.76
N PHE A 35 5.22 0.15 2.06
CA PHE A 35 6.32 -0.67 2.55
C PHE A 35 7.67 -0.23 1.97
N TYR A 36 8.66 -0.04 2.84
CA TYR A 36 10.04 0.22 2.50
C TYR A 36 10.94 -0.94 2.96
N PRO A 37 11.63 -1.65 2.05
CA PRO A 37 12.53 -2.73 2.45
C PRO A 37 13.78 -2.25 3.21
N HIS A 38 14.20 -0.99 2.98
CA HIS A 38 15.36 -0.36 3.61
C HIS A 38 15.06 1.11 3.88
N TYR A 39 14.48 1.44 5.04
CA TYR A 39 14.22 2.84 5.37
C TYR A 39 15.53 3.57 5.71
N ASN A 40 15.89 4.56 4.88
CA ASN A 40 17.24 5.13 4.76
C ASN A 40 17.63 6.08 5.91
N ASP A 41 16.65 6.57 6.69
CA ASP A 41 16.88 7.59 7.73
C ASP A 41 17.22 7.02 9.12
N SER A 42 17.47 5.70 9.21
CA SER A 42 17.83 5.04 10.46
C SER A 42 19.28 4.55 10.47
N VAL A 43 19.93 4.62 11.64
CA VAL A 43 21.31 4.14 11.88
C VAL A 43 21.44 2.63 11.63
N GLU A 44 20.33 1.90 11.67
CA GLU A 44 20.21 0.50 11.27
C GLU A 44 19.01 0.36 10.32
N PRO A 45 19.21 0.24 9.00
CA PRO A 45 18.10 0.15 8.06
C PRO A 45 17.27 -1.10 8.37
N ARG A 46 16.02 -0.86 8.79
CA ARG A 46 15.01 -1.90 9.02
C ARG A 46 13.91 -1.78 7.97
N PRO A 47 13.28 -2.91 7.59
CA PRO A 47 12.08 -2.88 6.76
C PRO A 47 10.96 -2.16 7.53
N THR A 48 10.32 -1.19 6.91
CA THR A 48 9.32 -0.33 7.54
C THR A 48 8.00 -0.38 6.77
N ILE A 49 6.90 -0.51 7.49
CA ILE A 49 5.54 -0.31 6.99
C ILE A 49 5.02 1.00 7.58
N GLU A 50 4.69 1.94 6.71
CA GLU A 50 4.09 3.21 7.11
C GLU A 50 2.59 3.19 6.82
N ILE A 51 1.80 3.62 7.80
CA ILE A 51 0.36 3.85 7.65
C ILE A 51 0.11 5.36 7.70
N ILE A 52 -0.47 5.90 6.63
CA ILE A 52 -0.69 7.34 6.50
C ILE A 52 -1.89 7.75 7.36
N ARG A 53 -1.64 8.69 8.27
CA ARG A 53 -2.66 9.31 9.11
C ARG A 53 -2.30 10.78 9.35
N ASN A 54 -3.12 11.71 8.86
CA ASN A 54 -2.85 13.15 8.90
C ASN A 54 -2.69 13.71 10.33
N TYR A 55 -1.79 14.70 10.45
CA TYR A 55 -1.47 15.49 11.65
C TYR A 55 -0.72 14.75 12.76
N TYR A 56 0.09 13.76 12.44
CA TYR A 56 0.86 12.99 13.40
C TYR A 56 2.36 13.33 13.43
N GLU A 57 2.92 13.43 14.63
CA GLU A 57 4.31 13.02 14.87
C GLU A 57 4.38 11.50 14.67
N THR A 58 5.51 10.97 14.23
CA THR A 58 5.69 9.51 14.04
C THR A 58 5.28 8.76 15.31
N ILE A 59 4.28 7.87 15.20
CA ILE A 59 3.84 6.99 16.29
C ILE A 59 4.13 5.55 15.90
N ASP A 60 4.80 4.84 16.80
CA ASP A 60 5.27 3.45 16.66
C ASP A 60 4.40 2.45 17.44
N SER A 61 3.12 2.78 17.65
CA SER A 61 2.16 1.90 18.30
C SER A 61 0.76 2.08 17.71
N PRO A 62 -0.06 1.00 17.62
CA PRO A 62 -1.41 1.10 17.08
C PRO A 62 -2.28 1.95 18.01
N THR A 63 -3.07 2.87 17.45
CA THR A 63 -3.97 3.73 18.24
C THR A 63 -5.34 3.87 17.58
N ARG A 64 -6.39 3.89 18.43
CA ARG A 64 -7.78 4.10 17.99
C ARG A 64 -8.03 5.53 17.52
N ASP A 65 -7.49 6.46 18.28
CA ASP A 65 -7.79 7.87 18.16
C ASP A 65 -6.68 8.62 17.45
N ARG A 66 -7.05 9.75 16.85
CA ARG A 66 -6.08 10.78 16.45
C ARG A 66 -5.27 11.27 17.65
N ASN A 67 -4.10 11.87 17.41
CA ASN A 67 -3.46 12.70 18.43
C ASN A 67 -4.35 13.92 18.74
N GLU A 68 -3.96 14.72 19.74
CA GLU A 68 -4.80 15.83 20.20
C GLU A 68 -5.13 16.86 19.10
N ALA A 69 -4.16 17.17 18.23
CA ALA A 69 -4.37 18.10 17.12
C ALA A 69 -5.38 17.54 16.11
N GLY A 70 -5.16 16.32 15.62
CA GLY A 70 -6.04 15.67 14.64
C GLY A 70 -7.46 15.43 15.18
N ARG A 71 -7.62 15.10 16.47
CA ARG A 71 -8.95 14.91 17.09
C ARG A 71 -9.85 16.15 17.02
N ARG A 72 -9.26 17.34 16.99
CA ARG A 72 -10.01 18.61 16.99
C ARG A 72 -10.46 19.03 15.59
N THR A 73 -9.77 18.57 14.55
CA THR A 73 -9.90 19.11 13.19
C THR A 73 -10.33 18.09 12.15
N LEU A 74 -10.19 16.79 12.42
CA LEU A 74 -10.49 15.72 11.48
C LEU A 74 -11.50 14.72 12.03
N PRO A 75 -12.24 14.02 11.15
CA PRO A 75 -13.08 12.90 11.56
C PRO A 75 -12.24 11.78 12.20
N PRO A 76 -12.85 10.88 13.00
CA PRO A 76 -12.17 9.70 13.53
C PRO A 76 -11.47 8.88 12.42
N PRO A 77 -10.36 8.18 12.72
CA PRO A 77 -9.69 7.32 11.74
C PRO A 77 -10.61 6.19 11.25
N ASP A 78 -10.49 5.84 9.98
CA ASP A 78 -11.13 4.65 9.43
C ASP A 78 -10.28 3.42 9.74
N LEU A 79 -10.50 2.84 10.92
CA LEU A 79 -9.74 1.67 11.38
C LEU A 79 -9.93 0.44 10.50
N LEU A 80 -11.07 0.29 9.83
CA LEU A 80 -11.28 -0.83 8.92
C LEU A 80 -10.36 -0.67 7.70
N ARG A 81 -10.33 0.53 7.11
CA ARG A 81 -9.41 0.85 6.02
C ARG A 81 -7.95 0.67 6.45
N GLU A 82 -7.56 1.13 7.63
CA GLU A 82 -6.19 0.95 8.13
C GLU A 82 -5.80 -0.52 8.30
N VAL A 83 -6.70 -1.38 8.79
CA VAL A 83 -6.44 -2.82 8.89
C VAL A 83 -6.21 -3.44 7.53
N VAL A 84 -7.03 -3.07 6.53
CA VAL A 84 -6.86 -3.55 5.15
C VAL A 84 -5.53 -3.07 4.56
N THR A 85 -5.20 -1.79 4.75
CA THR A 85 -3.94 -1.19 4.29
C THR A 85 -2.75 -1.88 4.95
N LEU A 86 -2.71 -1.98 6.28
CA LEU A 86 -1.62 -2.66 6.98
C LEU A 86 -1.48 -4.12 6.53
N ALA A 87 -2.58 -4.83 6.28
CA ALA A 87 -2.51 -6.19 5.79
C ALA A 87 -1.89 -6.28 4.39
N HIS A 88 -2.23 -5.35 3.49
CA HIS A 88 -1.62 -5.26 2.16
C HIS A 88 -0.12 -4.95 2.24
N GLU A 89 0.30 -3.93 3.00
CA GLU A 89 1.71 -3.59 3.16
C GLU A 89 2.51 -4.69 3.87
N PHE A 90 1.89 -5.37 4.84
CA PHE A 90 2.47 -6.57 5.45
C PHE A 90 2.64 -7.70 4.43
N GLY A 91 1.75 -7.80 3.44
CA GLY A 91 1.90 -8.69 2.30
C GLY A 91 3.18 -8.41 1.49
N HIS A 92 3.46 -7.13 1.17
CA HIS A 92 4.73 -6.75 0.53
C HIS A 92 5.94 -7.14 1.38
N PHE A 93 5.87 -6.89 2.69
CA PHE A 93 6.94 -7.29 3.60
C PHE A 93 7.17 -8.81 3.61
N LEU A 94 6.11 -9.63 3.67
CA LEU A 94 6.23 -11.09 3.65
C LEU A 94 6.81 -11.60 2.32
N SER A 95 6.41 -10.99 1.21
CA SER A 95 6.95 -11.25 -0.12
C SER A 95 8.46 -10.97 -0.14
N TRP A 96 8.90 -9.79 0.31
CA TRP A 96 10.30 -9.40 0.44
C TRP A 96 11.11 -10.31 1.37
N LYS A 97 10.53 -10.68 2.52
CA LYS A 97 11.18 -11.49 3.56
C LYS A 97 11.50 -12.92 3.10
N GLY A 98 10.87 -13.39 2.02
CA GLY A 98 11.24 -14.65 1.38
C GLY A 98 10.08 -15.51 0.89
N ARG A 99 8.83 -15.01 0.91
CA ARG A 99 7.72 -15.72 0.25
C ARG A 99 7.75 -15.62 -1.28
N THR A 100 8.49 -14.66 -1.81
CA THR A 100 8.81 -14.55 -3.23
C THR A 100 10.30 -14.84 -3.45
N PRO A 101 10.69 -15.60 -4.49
CA PRO A 101 12.10 -15.81 -4.79
C PRO A 101 12.85 -14.48 -4.90
N ARG A 102 14.04 -14.38 -4.29
CA ARG A 102 14.79 -13.11 -4.16
C ARG A 102 15.01 -12.43 -5.51
N GLU A 103 15.41 -13.19 -6.52
CA GLU A 103 15.59 -12.69 -7.89
C GLU A 103 14.31 -12.07 -8.48
N THR A 104 13.14 -12.67 -8.22
CA THR A 104 11.85 -12.12 -8.66
C THR A 104 11.54 -10.82 -7.95
N TRP A 105 11.77 -10.75 -6.63
CA TRP A 105 11.59 -9.51 -5.89
C TRP A 105 12.56 -8.42 -6.38
N ASP A 106 13.83 -8.73 -6.60
CA ASP A 106 14.84 -7.77 -7.06
C ASP A 106 14.42 -7.13 -8.40
N ARG A 107 13.97 -7.95 -9.35
CA ARG A 107 13.47 -7.47 -10.65
C ARG A 107 12.22 -6.62 -10.52
N TYR A 108 11.30 -6.97 -9.61
CA TYR A 108 10.14 -6.13 -9.28
C TYR A 108 10.59 -4.78 -8.72
N TYR A 109 11.52 -4.79 -7.76
CA TYR A 109 11.97 -3.58 -7.08
C TYR A 109 12.70 -2.63 -8.04
N GLU A 110 13.49 -3.18 -8.97
CA GLU A 110 14.08 -2.42 -10.07
C GLU A 110 13.01 -1.78 -10.97
N ALA A 111 11.97 -2.53 -11.35
CA ALA A 111 10.87 -2.00 -12.16
C ALA A 111 10.10 -0.86 -11.45
N ILE A 112 9.89 -0.96 -10.13
CA ILE A 112 9.32 0.11 -9.32
C ILE A 112 10.23 1.35 -9.30
N GLY A 113 11.54 1.16 -9.16
CA GLY A 113 12.51 2.25 -9.22
C GLY A 113 12.44 3.03 -10.54
N ILE A 114 12.44 2.31 -11.67
CA ILE A 114 12.31 2.94 -13.00
C ILE A 114 10.98 3.68 -13.14
N ARG A 115 9.87 3.10 -12.66
CA ARG A 115 8.55 3.75 -12.66
C ARG A 115 8.59 5.08 -11.89
N ASP A 116 9.12 5.07 -10.68
CA ASP A 116 9.13 6.23 -9.79
C ASP A 116 10.06 7.33 -10.31
N GLU A 117 11.23 6.97 -10.83
CA GLU A 117 12.14 7.88 -11.53
C GLU A 117 11.47 8.51 -12.76
N THR A 118 10.75 7.71 -13.54
CA THR A 118 10.01 8.18 -14.72
C THR A 118 8.93 9.18 -14.31
N TRP A 119 8.14 8.86 -13.28
CA TRP A 119 7.10 9.75 -12.77
C TRP A 119 7.65 11.08 -12.25
N ALA A 120 8.79 11.07 -11.58
CA ALA A 120 9.45 12.27 -11.08
C ALA A 120 9.92 13.23 -12.19
N GLN A 121 10.06 12.76 -13.42
CA GLN A 121 10.49 13.55 -14.58
C GLN A 121 9.32 14.13 -15.39
N VAL A 122 8.08 13.69 -15.13
CA VAL A 122 6.90 14.16 -15.87
C VAL A 122 6.49 15.55 -15.39
N ASP A 123 6.39 16.49 -16.34
CA ASP A 123 5.90 17.85 -16.07
C ASP A 123 4.49 17.83 -15.46
N GLU A 124 4.34 18.47 -14.29
CA GLU A 124 3.08 18.58 -13.54
C GLU A 124 2.14 19.69 -14.07
N SER A 125 2.53 20.42 -15.12
CA SER A 125 1.74 21.53 -15.65
C SER A 125 0.40 21.10 -16.26
N GLY A 126 -0.63 21.95 -16.15
CA GLY A 126 -1.96 21.69 -16.71
C GLY A 126 -2.92 21.02 -15.73
N SER A 127 -3.91 20.29 -16.26
CA SER A 127 -4.90 19.59 -15.43
C SER A 127 -4.35 18.30 -14.84
N ILE A 128 -4.91 17.87 -13.70
CA ILE A 128 -4.57 16.58 -13.06
C ILE A 128 -4.74 15.42 -14.03
N ASP A 129 -5.80 15.42 -14.84
CA ASP A 129 -6.04 14.37 -15.84
C ASP A 129 -4.94 14.33 -16.89
N ALA A 130 -4.57 15.49 -17.45
CA ALA A 130 -3.51 15.58 -18.45
C ALA A 130 -2.14 15.19 -17.87
N TYR A 131 -1.87 15.54 -16.62
CA TYR A 131 -0.68 15.10 -15.90
C TYR A 131 -0.66 13.58 -15.72
N ASN A 132 -1.77 12.99 -15.27
CA ASN A 132 -1.88 11.55 -15.08
C ASN A 132 -1.80 10.78 -16.42
N ASP A 133 -2.35 11.31 -17.51
CA ASP A 133 -2.19 10.76 -18.86
C ASP A 133 -0.72 10.73 -19.29
N ARG A 134 0.02 11.83 -19.08
CA ARG A 134 1.45 11.88 -19.37
C ARG A 134 2.26 10.89 -18.53
N ARG A 135 1.92 10.74 -17.24
CA ARG A 135 2.56 9.74 -16.36
C ARG A 135 2.36 8.32 -16.84
N ARG A 136 1.16 7.96 -17.25
CA ARG A 136 0.86 6.63 -17.81
C ARG A 136 1.65 6.38 -19.09
N ALA A 137 1.59 7.31 -20.04
CA ALA A 137 2.31 7.20 -21.30
C ALA A 137 3.82 7.06 -21.08
N ALA A 138 4.41 7.90 -20.23
CA ALA A 138 5.84 7.84 -19.92
C ALA A 138 6.25 6.50 -19.32
N VAL A 139 5.45 5.94 -18.40
CA VAL A 139 5.74 4.61 -17.82
C VAL A 139 5.63 3.49 -18.86
N GLN A 140 4.64 3.55 -19.76
CA GLN A 140 4.50 2.56 -20.82
C GLN A 140 5.64 2.60 -21.83
N ASP A 141 6.22 3.78 -22.07
CA ASP A 141 7.39 3.94 -22.93
C ASP A 141 8.69 3.48 -22.23
N ALA A 142 8.77 3.61 -20.90
CA ALA A 142 9.97 3.33 -20.11
C ALA A 142 10.09 1.86 -19.66
N LEU A 143 8.97 1.18 -19.39
CA LEU A 143 8.95 -0.19 -18.89
C LEU A 143 8.60 -1.21 -19.98
N THR A 144 9.28 -2.35 -19.95
CA THR A 144 8.91 -3.52 -20.76
C THR A 144 7.62 -4.17 -20.25
N GLU A 145 6.94 -4.94 -21.11
CA GLU A 145 5.75 -5.73 -20.72
C GLU A 145 6.03 -6.64 -19.51
N ASP A 146 7.19 -7.30 -19.48
CA ASP A 146 7.62 -8.14 -18.36
C ASP A 146 7.75 -7.35 -17.05
N GLN A 147 8.29 -6.13 -17.10
CA GLN A 147 8.42 -5.27 -15.91
C GLN A 147 7.06 -4.75 -15.43
N LEU A 148 6.16 -4.39 -16.35
CA LEU A 148 4.79 -4.02 -16.02
C LEU A 148 4.06 -5.19 -15.36
N GLN A 149 4.22 -6.40 -15.88
CA GLN A 149 3.63 -7.60 -15.31
C GLN A 149 4.23 -7.95 -13.93
N LEU A 150 5.54 -7.79 -13.73
CA LEU A 150 6.19 -7.99 -12.44
C LEU A 150 5.59 -7.10 -11.34
N ILE A 151 5.29 -5.83 -11.66
CA ILE A 151 4.63 -4.91 -10.73
C ILE A 151 3.23 -5.42 -10.39
N ILE A 152 2.41 -5.77 -11.38
CA ILE A 152 1.05 -6.27 -11.16
C ILE A 152 1.03 -7.58 -10.37
N ASP A 153 1.95 -8.49 -10.67
CA ASP A 153 2.07 -9.76 -9.96
C ASP A 153 2.43 -9.54 -8.48
N GLU A 154 3.30 -8.57 -8.19
CA GLU A 154 3.67 -8.27 -6.82
C GLU A 154 2.53 -7.64 -6.02
N GLU A 155 1.84 -6.66 -6.59
CA GLU A 155 0.63 -6.09 -5.98
C GLU A 155 -0.38 -7.18 -5.66
N THR A 156 -0.60 -8.11 -6.60
CA THR A 156 -1.52 -9.23 -6.42
C THR A 156 -1.05 -10.17 -5.29
N ARG A 157 0.24 -10.50 -5.23
CA ARG A 157 0.82 -11.32 -4.15
C ARG A 157 0.67 -10.64 -2.78
N ALA A 158 0.91 -9.34 -2.69
CA ALA A 158 0.75 -8.60 -1.45
C ALA A 158 -0.69 -8.67 -0.92
N TRP A 159 -1.70 -8.50 -1.79
CA TRP A 159 -3.11 -8.72 -1.42
C TRP A 159 -3.39 -10.15 -0.97
N ILE A 160 -2.84 -11.17 -1.65
CA ILE A 160 -3.02 -12.57 -1.26
C ILE A 160 -2.41 -12.83 0.14
N PHE A 161 -1.18 -12.41 0.36
CA PHE A 161 -0.48 -12.62 1.63
C PHE A 161 -1.11 -11.83 2.78
N GLY A 162 -1.58 -10.61 2.52
CA GLY A 162 -2.34 -9.82 3.49
C GLY A 162 -3.66 -10.49 3.88
N ARG A 163 -4.38 -11.05 2.89
CA ARG A 163 -5.62 -11.81 3.13
C ARG A 163 -5.38 -13.02 4.03
N GLU A 164 -4.33 -13.80 3.75
CA GLU A 164 -3.94 -14.95 4.57
C GLU A 164 -3.64 -14.52 6.01
N ALA A 165 -2.91 -13.41 6.20
CA ALA A 165 -2.61 -12.88 7.53
C ALA A 165 -3.88 -12.49 8.31
N LEU A 166 -4.88 -11.90 7.64
CA LEU A 166 -6.16 -11.55 8.23
C LEU A 166 -7.02 -12.78 8.56
N LEU A 167 -7.01 -13.81 7.70
CA LEU A 167 -7.68 -15.09 7.96
C LEU A 167 -7.17 -15.75 9.24
N ASP A 168 -5.85 -15.80 9.43
CA ASP A 168 -5.23 -16.34 10.65
C ASP A 168 -5.71 -15.62 11.92
N LEU A 169 -5.98 -14.32 11.81
CA LEU A 169 -6.47 -13.48 12.90
C LEU A 169 -8.00 -13.56 13.09
N ARG A 170 -8.69 -14.36 12.27
CA ARG A 170 -10.15 -14.50 12.26
C ARG A 170 -10.86 -13.18 11.94
N PHE A 171 -10.26 -12.36 11.08
CA PHE A 171 -10.92 -11.19 10.52
C PHE A 171 -12.18 -11.62 9.75
N SER A 172 -13.31 -11.00 10.05
CA SER A 172 -14.61 -11.45 9.56
C SER A 172 -15.10 -10.73 8.29
N ASP A 173 -14.58 -9.54 8.00
CA ASP A 173 -15.05 -8.70 6.88
C ASP A 173 -14.22 -8.91 5.60
N LEU A 174 -14.09 -10.19 5.21
CA LEU A 174 -13.27 -10.57 4.06
C LEU A 174 -13.85 -10.04 2.74
N GLU A 175 -15.16 -9.80 2.68
CA GLU A 175 -15.80 -9.20 1.50
C GLU A 175 -15.30 -7.78 1.26
N TYR A 176 -15.19 -6.96 2.32
CA TYR A 176 -14.58 -5.63 2.21
C TYR A 176 -13.11 -5.71 1.78
N TYR A 177 -12.34 -6.66 2.32
CA TYR A 177 -10.94 -6.85 1.90
C TYR A 177 -10.83 -7.25 0.43
N ASP A 178 -11.66 -8.19 -0.02
CA ASP A 178 -11.65 -8.71 -1.39
C ASP A 178 -12.09 -7.63 -2.40
N ASP A 179 -13.05 -6.77 -2.07
CA ASP A 179 -13.40 -5.59 -2.88
C ASP A 179 -12.22 -4.60 -2.99
N ARG A 180 -11.57 -4.30 -1.86
CA ARG A 180 -10.42 -3.40 -1.82
C ARG A 180 -9.22 -3.96 -2.59
N SER A 181 -8.97 -5.27 -2.51
CA SER A 181 -7.94 -5.97 -3.29
C SER A 181 -8.17 -5.82 -4.80
N ARG A 182 -9.38 -6.11 -5.26
CA ARG A 182 -9.77 -5.95 -6.67
C ARG A 182 -9.59 -4.50 -7.15
N LYS A 183 -10.06 -3.53 -6.37
CA LYS A 183 -9.87 -2.10 -6.64
C LYS A 183 -8.40 -1.72 -6.67
N GLY A 184 -7.61 -2.17 -5.70
CA GLY A 184 -6.18 -1.89 -5.58
C GLY A 184 -5.37 -2.34 -6.79
N VAL A 185 -5.58 -3.60 -7.22
CA VAL A 185 -4.93 -4.14 -8.43
C VAL A 185 -5.39 -3.41 -9.69
N TYR A 186 -6.69 -3.10 -9.80
CA TYR A 186 -7.22 -2.32 -10.90
C TYR A 186 -6.57 -0.93 -10.98
N TYR A 187 -6.48 -0.20 -9.88
CA TYR A 187 -5.87 1.12 -9.84
C TYR A 187 -4.38 1.07 -10.19
N HIS A 188 -3.67 0.00 -9.81
CA HIS A 188 -2.29 -0.22 -10.26
C HIS A 188 -2.21 -0.40 -11.78
N ARG A 189 -3.08 -1.22 -12.37
CA ARG A 189 -3.15 -1.35 -13.84
C ARG A 189 -3.45 -0.01 -14.51
N TYR A 190 -4.38 0.77 -13.96
CA TYR A 190 -4.69 2.10 -14.46
C TYR A 190 -3.47 3.03 -14.39
N ARG A 191 -2.79 3.11 -13.24
CA ARG A 191 -1.58 3.93 -13.05
C ARG A 191 -0.44 3.56 -14.00
N LEU A 192 -0.38 2.30 -14.44
CA LEU A 192 0.57 1.79 -15.42
C LEU A 192 0.09 1.94 -16.89
N GLY A 193 -1.08 2.55 -17.13
CA GLY A 193 -1.62 2.73 -18.49
C GLY A 193 -2.20 1.47 -19.14
N LEU A 194 -2.33 0.38 -18.39
CA LEU A 194 -2.77 -0.92 -18.92
C LEU A 194 -4.29 -1.01 -19.12
N VAL A 195 -5.06 -0.17 -18.43
CA VAL A 195 -6.52 -0.10 -18.49
C VAL A 195 -6.98 1.37 -18.39
N PRO A 196 -8.15 1.74 -18.93
CA PRO A 196 -8.71 3.08 -18.74
C PRO A 196 -9.11 3.31 -17.28
N LEU A 197 -9.39 4.58 -16.90
CA LEU A 197 -10.10 4.85 -15.65
C LEU A 197 -11.57 4.52 -15.85
N LEU A 198 -12.13 3.68 -14.98
CA LEU A 198 -13.56 3.42 -14.90
C LEU A 198 -14.10 4.14 -13.66
N ASP A 199 -15.35 4.58 -13.73
CA ASP A 199 -16.08 5.00 -12.53
C ASP A 199 -16.12 3.83 -11.53
N GLU A 200 -16.06 4.12 -10.23
CA GLU A 200 -15.97 3.10 -9.16
C GLU A 200 -17.10 2.07 -9.21
N ASP A 201 -18.27 2.45 -9.71
CA ASP A 201 -19.45 1.59 -9.91
C ASP A 201 -19.34 0.64 -11.12
N ASN A 202 -18.38 0.88 -12.02
CA ASN A 202 -18.21 0.15 -13.29
C ASN A 202 -17.00 -0.78 -13.30
N LEU A 203 -16.37 -1.03 -12.15
CA LEU A 203 -15.23 -1.93 -12.07
C LEU A 203 -15.66 -3.38 -12.38
N PRO A 204 -14.91 -4.12 -13.24
CA PRO A 204 -15.29 -5.48 -13.62
C PRO A 204 -15.49 -6.35 -12.38
N ASN A 205 -16.59 -7.08 -12.33
CA ASN A 205 -16.75 -8.20 -11.41
C ASN A 205 -15.75 -9.26 -11.86
N GLY A 206 -14.63 -9.35 -11.14
CA GLY A 206 -13.58 -10.32 -11.40
C GLY A 206 -14.06 -11.75 -11.23
#